data_AF-A0AAD9Q7F4-F1
#
_entry.id   AF-A0AAD9Q7F4-F1
#
_cell.length_a   1.000
_cell.length_b   1.000
_cell.length_c   1.000
_cell.angle_alpha   90.00
_cell.angle_beta   90.00
_cell.angle_gamma   90.00
#
_symmetry.space_group_name_H-M   'P 1'
#
loop_
_entity.id
_entity.type
_entity.pdbx_description
1 polymer ?
#
loop_
_entity_poly.entity_id
_entity_poly.type
_entity_poly.pdbx_seq_one_letter_code
_entity_poly.pdbx_strand_id
1 'polypeptide(L)'
;MAVSILVMFIAFFYAFVLIQLTEGNIEELQSFLLSIQDCINRIEQSTAPENDRTLEYLRDRLEGYIQIVLAISLVLSNVQGFLTVKMLIEHLWQSLREQLHHIRERLADCRQISAVFPRSPLQSEGSSGGRPKYHLTAEQIDVLRSTGMSWTAIANCLGVSAKTLSRRRQEHGITDYTEIREDELEWNVRDILQLTPFSGETYIQRALRARGIHIQRWKIRDALQQIDPVNRAVRRRYAIRRRIYNVNKTI
;
A
#
# COMPACT_ATOMS: atom_id res chain seq x y z
N MET A 1 2.65 6.01 23.81
CA MET A 1 3.53 6.83 24.67
C MET A 1 4.65 7.49 23.87
N ALA A 2 5.50 6.75 23.15
CA ALA A 2 6.59 7.33 22.34
C ALA A 2 6.12 8.25 21.19
N VAL A 3 4.97 7.94 20.58
CA VAL A 3 4.38 8.69 19.45
C VAL A 3 3.86 10.05 19.89
N SER A 4 3.12 10.11 20.99
CA SER A 4 2.59 11.36 21.55
C SER A 4 3.71 12.33 21.90
N ILE A 5 4.85 11.79 22.34
CA ILE A 5 6.07 12.57 22.60
C ILE A 5 6.65 13.09 21.30
N LEU A 6 6.79 12.25 20.26
CA LEU A 6 7.29 12.66 18.94
C LEU A 6 6.40 13.72 18.27
N VAL A 7 5.08 13.61 18.36
CA VAL A 7 4.13 14.60 17.83
C VAL A 7 4.28 15.93 18.57
N MET A 8 4.45 15.91 19.89
CA MET A 8 4.74 17.12 20.66
C MET A 8 6.10 17.72 20.30
N PHE A 9 7.11 16.89 20.02
CA PHE A 9 8.43 17.35 19.55
C PHE A 9 8.38 17.98 18.16
N ILE A 10 7.62 17.40 17.22
CA ILE A 10 7.43 17.96 15.88
C ILE A 10 6.69 19.31 15.94
N ALA A 11 5.66 19.41 16.79
CA ALA A 11 4.95 20.66 17.03
C ALA A 11 5.85 21.74 17.67
N PHE A 12 6.69 21.35 18.63
CA PHE A 12 7.66 22.23 19.28
C PHE A 12 8.78 22.66 18.31
N PHE A 13 9.29 21.76 17.49
CA PHE A 13 10.27 22.04 16.45
C PHE A 13 9.70 23.02 15.41
N TYR A 14 8.46 22.81 14.96
CA TYR A 14 7.76 23.72 14.06
C TYR A 14 7.62 25.12 14.66
N ALA A 15 7.13 25.24 15.90
CA ALA A 15 6.98 26.52 16.58
C ALA A 15 8.33 27.25 16.80
N PHE A 16 9.39 26.50 17.12
CA PHE A 16 10.71 27.07 17.38
C PHE A 16 11.42 27.52 16.09
N VAL A 17 11.31 26.75 15.01
CA VAL A 17 11.84 27.15 13.69
C VAL A 17 11.10 28.39 13.17
N LEU A 18 9.79 28.49 13.39
CA LEU A 18 8.99 29.67 13.05
C LEU A 18 9.49 30.95 13.76
N ILE A 19 9.98 30.81 14.99
CA ILE A 19 10.49 31.93 15.81
C ILE A 19 11.91 32.35 15.39
N GLN A 20 12.72 31.44 14.84
CA GLN A 20 14.15 31.67 14.55
C GLN A 20 14.48 31.93 13.07
N LEU A 21 13.61 31.56 12.14
CA LEU A 21 13.83 31.66 10.69
C LEU A 21 12.72 32.51 10.05
N THR A 22 12.75 33.82 10.30
CA THR A 22 11.75 34.78 9.80
C THR A 22 11.86 35.10 8.30
N GLU A 23 12.72 34.43 7.52
CA GLU A 23 12.94 34.75 6.10
C GLU A 23 12.97 33.52 5.15
N GLY A 24 12.60 32.32 5.62
CA GLY A 24 12.60 31.08 4.83
C GLY A 24 11.22 30.64 4.33
N ASN A 25 11.20 29.70 3.37
CA ASN A 25 9.98 29.09 2.82
C ASN A 25 9.30 28.16 3.86
N ILE A 26 8.73 28.76 4.90
CA ILE A 26 8.15 28.10 6.07
C ILE A 26 7.05 27.09 5.68
N GLU A 27 6.33 27.35 4.59
CA GLU A 27 5.29 26.48 4.05
C GLU A 27 5.84 25.11 3.57
N GLU A 28 7.01 25.10 2.93
CA GLU A 28 7.64 23.86 2.45
C GLU A 28 8.13 23.00 3.61
N LEU A 29 8.73 23.63 4.63
CA LEU A 29 9.16 22.93 5.84
C LEU A 29 7.95 22.38 6.61
N GLN A 30 6.87 23.16 6.72
CA GLN A 30 5.62 22.71 7.33
C GLN A 30 5.03 21.51 6.60
N SER A 31 4.94 21.59 5.27
CA SER A 31 4.45 20.51 4.41
C SER A 31 5.31 19.25 4.58
N PHE A 32 6.63 19.42 4.66
CA PHE A 32 7.56 18.32 4.90
C PHE A 32 7.33 17.64 6.25
N LEU A 33 7.26 18.39 7.35
CA LEU A 33 7.03 17.86 8.69
C LEU A 33 5.65 17.18 8.81
N LEU A 34 4.61 17.77 8.21
CA LEU A 34 3.28 17.15 8.12
C LEU A 34 3.32 15.84 7.32
N SER A 35 4.13 15.77 6.26
CA SER A 35 4.28 14.55 5.48
C SER A 35 4.99 13.43 6.24
N ILE A 36 5.93 13.78 7.13
CA ILE A 36 6.56 12.84 8.06
C ILE A 36 5.52 12.33 9.06
N GLN A 37 4.74 13.24 9.66
CA GLN A 37 3.69 12.90 10.62
C GLN A 37 2.63 11.97 10.00
N ASP A 38 2.17 12.26 8.79
CA ASP A 38 1.21 11.41 8.05
C ASP A 38 1.81 10.02 7.76
N CYS A 39 3.10 9.96 7.40
CA CYS A 39 3.78 8.69 7.19
C CYS A 39 3.79 7.83 8.46
N ILE A 40 4.16 8.41 9.60
CA ILE A 40 4.21 7.73 10.90
C ILE A 40 2.81 7.28 11.34
N ASN A 41 1.80 8.15 11.21
CA ASN A 41 0.42 7.80 11.52
C ASN A 41 -0.08 6.60 10.68
N ARG A 42 0.29 6.55 9.39
CA ARG A 42 -0.04 5.41 8.52
C ARG A 42 0.71 4.13 8.91
N ILE A 43 1.94 4.25 9.39
CA ILE A 43 2.72 3.12 9.91
C ILE A 43 2.03 2.53 11.15
N GLU A 44 1.49 3.35 12.04
CA GLU A 44 0.76 2.88 13.24
C GLU A 44 -0.59 2.29 12.90
N GLN A 45 -1.34 2.90 11.98
CA GLN A 45 -2.65 2.40 11.54
C GLN A 45 -2.55 1.10 10.74
N SER A 46 -1.37 0.75 10.25
CA SER A 46 -1.12 -0.48 9.48
C SER A 46 -0.99 -1.74 10.35
N THR A 47 -1.79 -1.90 11.41
CA THR A 47 -1.72 -3.05 12.33
C THR A 47 -2.15 -4.40 11.74
N ALA A 48 -2.68 -4.44 10.50
CA ALA A 48 -3.11 -5.69 9.86
C ALA A 48 -1.97 -6.35 9.05
N PRO A 49 -1.77 -7.68 9.15
CA PRO A 49 -0.70 -8.43 8.47
C PRO A 49 -0.83 -8.52 6.93
N GLU A 50 -1.81 -7.86 6.32
CA GLU A 50 -2.22 -8.11 4.92
C GLU A 50 -1.61 -7.16 3.87
N ASN A 51 -0.86 -6.13 4.27
CA ASN A 51 -0.42 -5.06 3.35
C ASN A 51 1.11 -4.86 3.28
N ASP A 52 1.85 -5.94 3.03
CA ASP A 52 3.32 -5.96 2.86
C ASP A 52 3.81 -4.83 1.93
N ARG A 53 3.17 -4.63 0.78
CA ARG A 53 3.53 -3.57 -0.18
C ARG A 53 3.33 -2.14 0.33
N THR A 54 2.32 -1.92 1.17
CA THR A 54 2.09 -0.60 1.77
C THR A 54 3.14 -0.32 2.85
N LEU A 55 3.51 -1.34 3.62
CA LEU A 55 4.60 -1.27 4.59
C LEU A 55 5.96 -1.07 3.90
N GLU A 56 6.23 -1.75 2.78
CA GLU A 56 7.43 -1.54 1.96
C GLU A 56 7.50 -0.11 1.42
N TYR A 57 6.39 0.42 0.88
CA TYR A 57 6.31 1.81 0.43
C TYR A 57 6.56 2.80 1.59
N LEU A 58 5.95 2.58 2.75
CA LEU A 58 6.14 3.43 3.93
C LEU A 58 7.57 3.36 4.47
N ARG A 59 8.19 2.17 4.45
CA ARG A 59 9.60 1.96 4.78
C ARG A 59 10.50 2.79 3.86
N ASP A 60 10.34 2.64 2.55
CA ASP A 60 11.18 3.33 1.56
C ASP A 60 11.01 4.86 1.65
N ARG A 61 9.78 5.31 1.92
CA ARG A 61 9.47 6.73 2.15
C ARG A 61 10.10 7.26 3.44
N LEU A 62 10.07 6.49 4.53
CA LEU A 62 10.70 6.83 5.80
C LEU A 62 12.23 6.91 5.68
N GLU A 63 12.84 6.01 4.90
CA GLU A 63 14.26 6.05 4.58
C GLU A 63 14.63 7.32 3.80
N GLY A 64 13.78 7.74 2.85
CA GLY A 64 13.89 9.03 2.19
C GLY A 64 13.88 10.23 3.16
N TYR A 65 12.96 10.22 4.13
CA TYR A 65 12.92 11.27 5.16
C TYR A 65 14.18 11.30 6.03
N ILE A 66 14.70 10.14 6.44
CA ILE A 66 15.95 10.04 7.21
C ILE A 66 17.12 10.65 6.43
N GLN A 67 17.21 10.42 5.12
CA GLN A 67 18.26 11.00 4.27
C GLN A 67 18.15 12.52 4.18
N ILE A 68 16.94 13.06 4.06
CA ILE A 68 16.71 14.50 4.01
C ILE A 68 17.06 15.14 5.36
N VAL A 69 16.63 14.56 6.48
CA VAL A 69 16.95 15.06 7.83
C VAL A 69 18.47 15.00 8.10
N LEU A 70 19.14 13.94 7.65
CA LEU A 70 20.60 13.82 7.72
C LEU A 70 21.30 14.94 6.92
N ALA A 71 20.84 15.22 5.70
CA ALA A 71 21.38 16.29 4.87
C ALA A 71 21.20 17.67 5.53
N ILE A 72 20.03 17.93 6.12
CA ILE A 72 19.78 19.17 6.88
C ILE A 72 20.70 19.25 8.10
N SER A 73 20.89 18.15 8.84
CA SER A 73 21.80 18.09 9.99
C SER A 73 23.25 18.43 9.59
N LEU A 74 23.70 17.94 8.44
CA LEU A 74 25.05 18.20 7.90
C LEU A 74 25.22 19.66 7.46
N VAL A 75 24.17 20.28 6.90
CA VAL A 75 24.21 21.71 6.57
C VAL A 75 24.29 22.54 7.85
N LEU A 76 23.49 22.20 8.86
CA LEU A 76 23.44 22.93 10.12
C LEU A 76 24.70 22.74 10.98
N SER A 77 25.43 21.63 10.87
CA SER A 77 26.71 21.47 11.58
C SER A 77 27.74 22.54 11.18
N ASN A 78 27.63 23.07 9.96
CA ASN A 78 28.51 24.13 9.44
C ASN A 78 28.09 25.55 9.86
N VAL A 79 26.89 25.71 10.46
CA VAL A 79 26.38 27.02 10.91
C VAL A 79 26.68 27.21 12.40
N GLN A 80 27.21 28.39 12.77
CA GLN A 80 27.40 28.74 14.18
C GLN A 80 26.07 29.17 14.83
N GLY A 81 25.82 28.73 16.07
CA GLY A 81 24.56 28.98 16.78
C GLY A 81 23.49 27.89 16.59
N PHE A 82 22.26 28.19 16.99
CA PHE A 82 21.09 27.30 16.84
C PHE A 82 21.19 25.92 17.51
N LEU A 83 21.86 25.83 18.67
CA LEU A 83 22.08 24.57 19.42
C LEU A 83 20.78 23.77 19.62
N THR A 84 19.69 24.44 19.96
CA THR A 84 18.37 23.82 20.15
C THR A 84 17.81 23.22 18.86
N VAL A 85 17.98 23.89 17.71
CA VAL A 85 17.54 23.36 16.40
C VAL A 85 18.33 22.10 16.04
N LYS A 86 19.64 22.10 16.29
CA LYS A 86 20.52 20.95 16.05
C LYS A 86 20.09 19.75 16.90
N MET A 87 19.88 19.95 18.19
CA MET A 87 19.37 18.91 19.09
C MET A 87 18.03 18.34 18.63
N LEU A 88 17.08 19.20 18.22
CA LEU A 88 15.77 18.75 17.78
C LEU A 88 15.84 17.91 16.49
N ILE A 89 16.74 18.27 15.56
CA ILE A 89 16.97 17.52 14.32
C ILE A 89 17.64 16.17 14.61
N GLU A 90 18.60 16.11 15.52
CA GLU A 90 19.22 14.86 15.97
C GLU A 90 18.18 13.93 16.61
N HIS A 91 17.32 14.46 17.49
CA HIS A 91 16.23 13.70 18.10
C HIS A 91 15.19 13.22 17.09
N LEU A 92 14.80 14.05 16.12
CA LEU A 92 13.91 13.66 15.03
C LEU A 92 14.53 12.52 14.22
N TRP A 93 15.81 12.65 13.85
CA TRP A 93 16.52 11.62 13.11
C TRP A 93 16.58 10.29 13.86
N GLN A 94 16.87 10.33 15.16
CA GLN A 94 16.91 9.15 16.01
C GLN A 94 15.54 8.48 16.09
N SER A 95 14.47 9.26 16.25
CA SER A 95 13.11 8.72 16.31
C SER A 95 12.67 8.10 14.98
N LEU A 96 12.98 8.73 13.85
CA LEU A 96 12.69 8.16 12.53
C LEU A 96 13.43 6.84 12.29
N ARG A 97 14.67 6.72 12.78
CA ARG A 97 15.43 5.47 12.71
C ARG A 97 14.81 4.35 13.55
N GLU A 98 14.33 4.68 14.75
CA GLU A 98 13.65 3.72 15.61
C GLU A 98 12.34 3.21 14.96
N GLN A 99 11.57 4.11 14.35
CA GLN A 99 10.39 3.73 13.58
C GLN A 99 10.74 2.84 12.38
N LEU A 100 11.85 3.12 11.67
CA LEU A 100 12.32 2.27 10.58
C LEU A 100 12.72 0.87 11.07
N HIS A 101 13.33 0.77 12.25
CA HIS A 101 13.67 -0.51 12.87
C HIS A 101 12.41 -1.35 13.14
N HIS A 102 11.40 -0.76 13.77
CA HIS A 102 10.13 -1.43 14.04
C HIS A 102 9.42 -1.91 12.77
N ILE A 103 9.44 -1.11 11.69
CA ILE A 103 8.87 -1.56 10.40
C ILE A 103 9.66 -2.73 9.82
N ARG A 104 11.00 -2.71 9.91
CA ARG A 104 11.85 -3.79 9.42
C ARG A 104 11.61 -5.09 10.18
N GLU A 105 11.42 -5.02 11.50
CA GLU A 105 11.04 -6.17 12.33
C GLU A 105 9.65 -6.70 11.94
N ARG A 106 8.64 -5.82 11.81
CA ARG A 106 7.30 -6.21 11.37
C ARG A 106 7.28 -6.86 9.98
N LEU A 107 8.10 -6.37 9.05
CA LEU A 107 8.30 -6.99 7.74
C LEU A 107 9.02 -8.34 7.83
N ALA A 108 9.92 -8.53 8.80
CA ALA A 108 10.56 -9.82 9.04
C ALA A 108 9.58 -10.85 9.64
N ASP A 109 8.69 -10.42 10.54
CA ASP A 109 7.63 -11.26 11.10
C ASP A 109 6.59 -11.66 10.05
N CYS A 110 6.24 -10.74 9.14
CA CYS A 110 5.39 -11.06 7.97
C CYS A 110 6.03 -12.11 7.06
N ARG A 111 7.36 -12.16 6.95
CA ARG A 111 8.07 -13.25 6.25
C ARG A 111 8.02 -14.56 7.02
N GLN A 112 7.85 -14.57 8.33
CA GLN A 112 7.64 -15.79 9.11
C GLN A 112 6.21 -16.36 8.96
N ILE A 113 5.21 -15.55 8.60
CA ILE A 113 3.91 -16.09 8.14
C ILE A 113 4.11 -16.93 6.86
N SER A 114 5.07 -16.55 6.00
CA SER A 114 5.51 -17.41 4.89
C SER A 114 6.30 -18.65 5.31
N ALA A 115 6.65 -18.82 6.60
CA ALA A 115 7.23 -20.04 7.16
C ALA A 115 6.18 -21.00 7.74
N VAL A 116 4.96 -20.53 8.02
CA VAL A 116 3.80 -21.38 8.38
C VAL A 116 3.30 -22.17 7.16
N PHE A 117 3.51 -21.63 5.96
CA PHE A 117 3.33 -22.37 4.71
C PHE A 117 4.69 -22.90 4.24
N PRO A 118 4.98 -24.21 4.38
CA PRO A 118 6.18 -24.74 3.78
C PRO A 118 6.19 -24.38 2.29
N ARG A 119 7.30 -23.81 1.80
CA ARG A 119 7.53 -23.48 0.37
C ARG A 119 7.33 -24.67 -0.57
N SER A 120 7.14 -25.87 -0.02
CA SER A 120 6.73 -27.07 -0.70
C SER A 120 5.43 -27.57 -0.09
N PRO A 121 4.31 -27.60 -0.83
CA PRO A 121 3.10 -28.24 -0.35
C PRO A 121 3.40 -29.72 -0.07
N LEU A 122 2.83 -30.25 1.02
CA LEU A 122 2.88 -31.68 1.33
C LEU A 122 2.41 -32.48 0.12
N GLN A 123 3.23 -33.43 -0.33
CA GLN A 123 2.85 -34.34 -1.41
C GLN A 123 1.91 -35.39 -0.82
N SER A 124 0.80 -35.71 -1.48
CA SER A 124 -0.12 -36.73 -0.95
C SER A 124 0.58 -38.08 -0.81
N GLU A 125 0.42 -38.75 0.33
CA GLU A 125 1.07 -40.04 0.64
C GLU A 125 0.47 -41.26 -0.08
N GLY A 126 -0.43 -41.06 -1.04
CA GLY A 126 -1.02 -42.14 -1.84
C GLY A 126 -0.29 -42.37 -3.17
N SER A 127 0.22 -43.58 -3.39
CA SER A 127 0.81 -44.00 -4.68
C SER A 127 -0.28 -44.12 -5.75
N SER A 128 -0.31 -43.18 -6.69
CA SER A 128 -1.13 -43.28 -7.92
C SER A 128 -0.28 -43.61 -9.16
N GLY A 129 0.91 -44.21 -8.98
CA GLY A 129 1.81 -44.60 -10.09
C GLY A 129 2.42 -43.44 -10.89
N GLY A 130 2.32 -42.19 -10.41
CA GLY A 130 2.82 -40.98 -11.09
C GLY A 130 3.34 -39.90 -10.13
N ARG A 131 3.70 -38.71 -10.66
CA ARG A 131 4.21 -37.58 -9.86
C ARG A 131 3.21 -37.21 -8.75
N PRO A 132 3.62 -37.19 -7.46
CA PRO A 132 2.73 -36.92 -6.34
C PRO A 132 1.99 -35.58 -6.46
N LYS A 133 0.73 -35.57 -5.99
CA LYS A 133 -0.13 -34.38 -6.06
C LYS A 133 0.18 -33.46 -4.87
N TYR A 134 0.39 -32.17 -5.13
CA TYR A 134 0.54 -31.15 -4.08
C TYR A 134 -0.77 -30.97 -3.29
N HIS A 135 -0.78 -31.24 -2.00
CA HIS A 135 -1.93 -31.05 -1.12
C HIS A 135 -2.08 -29.56 -0.78
N LEU A 136 -3.12 -28.92 -1.33
CA LEU A 136 -3.51 -27.53 -1.07
C LEU A 136 -4.97 -27.55 -0.59
N THR A 137 -5.23 -27.04 0.61
CA THR A 137 -6.61 -26.96 1.15
C THR A 137 -7.34 -25.75 0.59
N ALA A 138 -8.68 -25.78 0.58
CA ALA A 138 -9.50 -24.65 0.16
C ALA A 138 -9.24 -23.44 1.07
N GLU A 139 -9.21 -23.66 2.39
CA GLU A 139 -8.92 -22.63 3.40
C GLU A 139 -7.60 -21.90 3.14
N GLN A 140 -6.53 -22.61 2.77
CA GLN A 140 -5.24 -22.00 2.43
C GLN A 140 -5.37 -21.03 1.25
N ILE A 141 -6.13 -21.43 0.23
CA ILE A 141 -6.33 -20.62 -0.97
C ILE A 141 -7.22 -19.41 -0.63
N ASP A 142 -8.26 -19.60 0.18
CA ASP A 142 -9.22 -18.55 0.54
C ASP A 142 -8.59 -17.50 1.47
N VAL A 143 -7.80 -17.91 2.47
CA VAL A 143 -7.04 -16.99 3.33
C VAL A 143 -6.07 -16.16 2.50
N LEU A 144 -5.29 -16.79 1.62
CA LEU A 144 -4.38 -16.04 0.75
C LEU A 144 -5.15 -15.14 -0.23
N ARG A 145 -6.36 -15.53 -0.63
CA ARG A 145 -7.21 -14.74 -1.51
C ARG A 145 -7.86 -13.54 -0.82
N SER A 146 -8.23 -13.67 0.45
CA SER A 146 -8.83 -12.59 1.25
C SER A 146 -7.87 -11.42 1.47
N THR A 147 -6.56 -11.70 1.56
CA THR A 147 -5.51 -10.65 1.61
C THR A 147 -5.39 -9.80 0.33
N GLY A 148 -6.14 -10.11 -0.73
CA GLY A 148 -6.12 -9.36 -1.99
C GLY A 148 -4.93 -9.69 -2.91
N MET A 149 -4.16 -10.74 -2.61
CA MET A 149 -3.10 -11.23 -3.49
C MET A 149 -3.63 -11.65 -4.87
N SER A 150 -2.80 -11.47 -5.90
CA SER A 150 -3.09 -12.02 -7.23
C SER A 150 -2.87 -13.52 -7.24
N TRP A 151 -3.58 -14.26 -8.11
CA TRP A 151 -3.38 -15.71 -8.24
C TRP A 151 -1.92 -16.11 -8.52
N THR A 152 -1.19 -15.29 -9.27
CA THR A 152 0.25 -15.51 -9.51
C THR A 152 1.05 -15.36 -8.21
N ALA A 153 0.74 -14.35 -7.39
CA ALA A 153 1.39 -14.14 -6.10
C ALA A 153 1.05 -15.27 -5.11
N ILE A 154 -0.21 -15.72 -5.09
CA ILE A 154 -0.65 -16.87 -4.29
C ILE A 154 0.09 -18.14 -4.72
N ALA A 155 0.22 -18.38 -6.02
CA ALA A 155 0.93 -19.55 -6.55
C ALA A 155 2.41 -19.53 -6.12
N ASN A 156 3.06 -18.37 -6.22
CA ASN A 156 4.45 -18.19 -5.77
C ASN A 156 4.58 -18.38 -4.25
N CYS A 157 3.63 -17.85 -3.47
CA CYS A 157 3.60 -18.00 -2.01
C CYS A 157 3.48 -19.47 -1.59
N LEU A 158 2.62 -20.23 -2.27
CA LEU A 158 2.42 -21.66 -2.04
C LEU A 158 3.50 -22.54 -2.69
N GLY A 159 4.49 -21.97 -3.38
CA GLY A 159 5.55 -22.73 -4.06
C GLY A 159 5.06 -23.63 -5.19
N VAL A 160 3.95 -23.27 -5.85
CA VAL A 160 3.37 -24.03 -6.96
C VAL A 160 3.29 -23.22 -8.24
N SER A 161 3.21 -23.91 -9.39
CA SER A 161 2.90 -23.22 -10.64
C SER A 161 1.48 -22.64 -10.61
N ALA A 162 1.27 -21.53 -11.34
CA ALA A 162 -0.08 -20.96 -11.52
C ALA A 162 -1.09 -21.97 -12.09
N LYS A 163 -0.62 -22.91 -12.93
CA LYS A 163 -1.44 -24.01 -13.47
C LYS A 163 -1.87 -24.99 -12.38
N THR A 164 -0.99 -25.32 -11.45
CA THR A 164 -1.30 -26.18 -10.29
C THR A 164 -2.35 -25.53 -9.40
N LEU A 165 -2.17 -24.24 -9.09
CA LEU A 165 -3.14 -23.48 -8.28
C LEU A 165 -4.51 -23.40 -8.97
N SER A 166 -4.54 -23.10 -10.27
CA SER A 166 -5.78 -23.03 -11.05
C SER A 166 -6.56 -24.35 -11.03
N ARG A 167 -5.87 -25.49 -11.18
CA ARG A 167 -6.51 -26.81 -11.06
C ARG A 167 -7.09 -27.05 -9.67
N ARG A 168 -6.33 -26.76 -8.60
CA ARG A 168 -6.80 -26.93 -7.22
C ARG A 168 -7.99 -26.03 -6.91
N ARG A 169 -7.98 -24.81 -7.42
CA ARG A 169 -9.08 -23.86 -7.31
C ARG A 169 -10.37 -24.41 -7.94
N GLN A 170 -10.27 -25.00 -9.13
CA GLN A 170 -11.41 -25.64 -9.81
C GLN A 170 -11.93 -26.86 -9.04
N GLU A 171 -11.05 -27.70 -8.50
CA GLU A 171 -11.42 -28.85 -7.67
C GLU A 171 -12.21 -28.43 -6.42
N HIS A 172 -11.85 -27.30 -5.81
CA HIS A 172 -12.51 -26.74 -4.64
C HIS A 172 -13.71 -25.82 -4.96
N GLY A 173 -14.03 -25.61 -6.23
CA GLY A 173 -15.13 -24.72 -6.63
C GLY A 173 -14.90 -23.23 -6.33
N ILE A 174 -13.66 -22.81 -6.04
CA ILE A 174 -13.34 -21.42 -5.69
C ILE A 174 -13.44 -20.53 -6.95
N THR A 175 -14.26 -19.50 -6.88
CA THR A 175 -14.50 -18.57 -7.99
C THR A 175 -13.60 -17.33 -7.92
N ASP A 176 -13.44 -16.66 -9.07
CA ASP A 176 -12.66 -15.42 -9.15
C ASP A 176 -13.39 -14.19 -8.59
N TYR A 177 -14.72 -14.28 -8.52
CA TYR A 177 -15.62 -13.17 -8.26
C TYR A 177 -16.63 -13.51 -7.17
N THR A 178 -16.85 -12.56 -6.28
CA THR A 178 -17.90 -12.56 -5.27
C THR A 178 -19.26 -12.50 -5.96
N GLU A 179 -20.17 -13.36 -5.55
CA GLU A 179 -21.58 -13.21 -5.88
C GLU A 179 -22.15 -12.04 -5.07
N ILE A 180 -22.62 -11.02 -5.78
CA ILE A 180 -23.21 -9.82 -5.19
C ILE A 180 -24.42 -9.43 -6.00
N ARG A 181 -25.47 -8.98 -5.32
CA ARG A 181 -26.66 -8.45 -5.98
C ARG A 181 -26.39 -7.06 -6.55
N GLU A 182 -27.16 -6.67 -7.55
CA GLU A 182 -26.96 -5.41 -8.26
C GLU A 182 -27.23 -4.18 -7.37
N ASP A 183 -28.29 -4.25 -6.56
CA ASP A 183 -28.64 -3.25 -5.55
C ASP A 183 -27.54 -3.07 -4.49
N GLU A 184 -26.99 -4.17 -3.99
CA GLU A 184 -25.88 -4.16 -3.03
C GLU A 184 -24.59 -3.59 -3.65
N LEU A 185 -24.30 -3.91 -4.91
CA LEU A 185 -23.19 -3.33 -5.63
C LEU A 185 -23.36 -1.82 -5.81
N GLU A 186 -24.55 -1.37 -6.23
CA GLU A 186 -24.83 0.05 -6.38
C GLU A 186 -24.66 0.80 -5.06
N TRP A 187 -25.18 0.25 -3.97
CA TRP A 187 -25.05 0.84 -2.64
C TRP A 187 -23.58 1.02 -2.26
N ASN A 188 -22.76 -0.02 -2.43
CA ASN A 188 -21.33 0.05 -2.15
C ASN A 188 -20.62 1.10 -3.02
N VAL A 189 -20.96 1.19 -4.31
CA VAL A 189 -20.36 2.18 -5.22
C VAL A 189 -20.76 3.60 -4.83
N ARG A 190 -22.03 3.84 -4.47
CA ARG A 190 -22.51 5.16 -3.99
C ARG A 190 -21.80 5.58 -2.72
N ASP A 191 -21.68 4.66 -1.76
CA ASP A 191 -21.00 4.89 -0.49
C ASP A 191 -19.51 5.24 -0.69
N ILE A 192 -18.81 4.54 -1.58
CA ILE A 192 -17.42 4.88 -1.95
C ILE A 192 -17.33 6.27 -2.60
N LEU A 193 -18.28 6.62 -3.47
CA LEU A 193 -18.32 7.92 -4.14
C LEU A 193 -18.68 9.08 -3.19
N GLN A 194 -19.42 8.83 -2.11
CA GLN A 194 -19.66 9.83 -1.07
C GLN A 194 -18.36 10.20 -0.33
N LEU A 195 -17.54 9.19 -0.02
CA LEU A 195 -16.23 9.40 0.63
C LEU A 195 -15.19 9.97 -0.33
N THR A 196 -15.21 9.55 -1.59
CA THR A 196 -14.28 9.99 -2.62
C THR A 196 -15.01 10.37 -3.91
N PRO A 197 -15.53 11.61 -3.97
CA PRO A 197 -16.20 12.11 -5.15
C PRO A 197 -15.29 12.04 -6.38
N PHE A 198 -15.91 11.86 -7.55
CA PHE A 198 -15.20 11.74 -8.81
C PHE A 198 -14.26 10.52 -8.87
N SER A 199 -14.34 9.51 -8.02
CA SER A 199 -13.48 8.32 -8.11
C SER A 199 -13.68 7.51 -9.40
N GLY A 200 -12.60 6.95 -9.96
CA GLY A 200 -12.60 6.23 -11.24
C GLY A 200 -12.76 4.73 -11.09
N GLU A 201 -13.01 4.02 -12.20
CA GLU A 201 -13.18 2.55 -12.24
C GLU A 201 -12.10 1.83 -11.43
N THR A 202 -10.83 2.21 -11.60
CA THR A 202 -9.69 1.61 -10.89
C THR A 202 -9.76 1.83 -9.39
N TYR A 203 -10.17 3.02 -8.95
CA TYR A 203 -10.27 3.33 -7.52
C TYR A 203 -11.45 2.58 -6.89
N ILE A 204 -12.63 2.64 -7.52
CA ILE A 204 -13.81 1.89 -7.10
C ILE A 204 -13.50 0.39 -7.02
N GLN A 205 -12.81 -0.16 -8.01
CA GLN A 205 -12.38 -1.55 -7.99
C GLN A 205 -11.50 -1.87 -6.78
N ARG A 206 -10.55 -1.00 -6.44
CA ARG A 206 -9.67 -1.20 -5.28
C ARG A 206 -10.42 -1.07 -3.96
N ALA A 207 -11.32 -0.09 -3.85
CA ALA A 207 -12.14 0.11 -2.65
C ALA A 207 -13.10 -1.07 -2.41
N LEU A 208 -13.73 -1.61 -3.47
CA LEU A 208 -14.54 -2.83 -3.38
C LEU A 208 -13.72 -4.04 -2.92
N ARG A 209 -12.50 -4.20 -3.46
CA ARG A 209 -11.59 -5.28 -3.02
C ARG A 209 -11.19 -5.16 -1.57
N ALA A 210 -10.98 -3.94 -1.07
CA ALA A 210 -10.70 -3.69 0.35
C ALA A 210 -11.88 -4.08 1.26
N ARG A 211 -13.10 -4.17 0.72
CA ARG A 211 -14.29 -4.72 1.40
C ARG A 211 -14.47 -6.23 1.16
N GLY A 212 -13.48 -6.91 0.58
CA GLY A 212 -13.57 -8.32 0.19
C GLY A 212 -14.37 -8.58 -1.11
N ILE A 213 -14.95 -7.54 -1.72
CA ILE A 213 -15.81 -7.67 -2.89
C ILE A 213 -14.97 -7.69 -4.17
N HIS A 214 -14.93 -8.85 -4.82
CA HIS A 214 -14.23 -9.05 -6.08
C HIS A 214 -15.23 -9.20 -7.22
N ILE A 215 -15.32 -8.21 -8.10
CA ILE A 215 -16.26 -8.26 -9.22
C ILE A 215 -15.60 -7.93 -10.56
N GLN A 216 -16.29 -8.29 -11.64
CA GLN A 216 -15.84 -8.03 -13.00
C GLN A 216 -15.77 -6.52 -13.26
N ARG A 217 -14.76 -6.09 -14.03
CA ARG A 217 -14.57 -4.68 -14.39
C ARG A 217 -15.79 -4.11 -15.14
N TRP A 218 -16.46 -4.92 -15.94
CA TRP A 218 -17.63 -4.48 -16.69
C TRP A 218 -18.82 -4.17 -15.77
N LYS A 219 -19.02 -4.89 -14.66
CA LYS A 219 -20.07 -4.59 -13.67
C LYS A 219 -19.82 -3.25 -12.97
N ILE A 220 -18.57 -2.98 -12.58
CA ILE A 220 -18.18 -1.67 -12.03
C ILE A 220 -18.44 -0.55 -13.03
N ARG A 221 -18.12 -0.82 -14.30
CA ARG A 221 -18.29 0.14 -15.39
C ARG A 221 -19.76 0.47 -15.62
N ASP A 222 -20.63 -0.51 -15.51
CA ASP A 222 -22.07 -0.37 -15.68
C ASP A 222 -22.70 0.36 -14.50
N ALA A 223 -22.38 -0.05 -13.26
CA ALA A 223 -22.79 0.66 -12.05
C ALA A 223 -22.38 2.13 -12.06
N LEU A 224 -21.14 2.45 -12.45
CA LEU A 224 -20.67 3.84 -12.59
C LEU A 224 -21.39 4.60 -13.71
N GLN A 225 -21.87 3.92 -14.75
CA GLN A 225 -22.62 4.56 -15.81
C GLN A 225 -24.04 4.93 -15.37
N GLN A 226 -24.66 4.11 -14.51
CA GLN A 226 -25.96 4.39 -13.92
C GLN A 226 -25.88 5.45 -12.81
N ILE A 227 -24.90 5.33 -11.91
CA ILE A 227 -24.76 6.17 -10.72
C ILE A 227 -24.17 7.55 -11.04
N ASP A 228 -23.16 7.59 -11.92
CA ASP A 228 -22.40 8.82 -12.21
C ASP A 228 -22.10 8.99 -13.71
N PRO A 229 -23.15 9.16 -14.54
CA PRO A 229 -23.00 9.32 -15.98
C PRO A 229 -22.24 10.60 -16.35
N VAL A 230 -22.38 11.66 -15.56
CA VAL A 230 -21.80 12.98 -15.85
C VAL A 230 -20.29 12.96 -15.68
N ASN A 231 -19.76 12.53 -14.53
CA ASN A 231 -18.31 12.55 -14.32
C ASN A 231 -17.60 11.54 -15.22
N ARG A 232 -18.30 10.46 -15.58
CA ARG A 232 -17.85 9.51 -16.59
C ARG A 232 -17.76 10.13 -17.98
N ALA A 233 -18.73 10.95 -18.39
CA ALA A 233 -18.67 11.71 -19.65
C ALA A 233 -17.53 12.74 -19.64
N VAL A 234 -17.37 13.49 -18.55
CA VAL A 234 -16.28 14.45 -18.35
C VAL A 234 -14.92 13.78 -18.53
N ARG A 235 -14.69 12.64 -17.89
CA ARG A 235 -13.42 11.89 -18.02
C ARG A 235 -13.14 11.36 -19.42
N ARG A 236 -14.16 10.94 -20.16
CA ARG A 236 -13.99 10.54 -21.57
C ARG A 236 -13.58 11.75 -22.41
N ARG A 237 -14.15 12.93 -22.15
CA ARG A 237 -13.85 14.16 -22.88
C ARG A 237 -12.40 14.63 -22.66
N TYR A 238 -11.91 14.57 -21.42
CA TYR A 238 -10.55 14.98 -21.05
C TYR A 238 -9.53 13.84 -21.09
N ALA A 239 -9.85 12.72 -21.76
CA ALA A 239 -8.89 11.65 -21.96
C ALA A 239 -7.66 12.20 -22.71
N ILE A 240 -6.48 12.02 -22.12
CA ILE A 240 -5.21 12.51 -22.68
C ILE A 240 -5.05 11.94 -24.09
N ARG A 241 -4.95 12.81 -25.09
CA ARG A 241 -4.61 12.41 -26.46
C ARG A 241 -3.19 11.84 -26.46
N ARG A 242 -3.03 10.61 -26.97
CA ARG A 242 -1.71 10.00 -27.14
C ARG A 242 -0.89 10.85 -28.11
N ARG A 243 0.38 11.08 -27.78
CA ARG A 243 1.34 11.72 -28.70
C ARG A 243 1.57 10.78 -29.88
N ILE A 244 1.51 11.34 -31.10
CA ILE A 244 1.91 10.63 -32.30
C ILE A 244 3.43 10.75 -32.36
N TYR A 245 4.13 9.64 -32.12
CA TYR A 245 5.58 9.59 -32.26
C TYR A 245 5.92 9.31 -33.73
N ASN A 246 6.66 10.22 -34.35
CA ASN A 246 7.26 9.97 -35.65
C ASN A 246 8.69 9.47 -35.40
N VAL A 247 8.94 8.20 -35.67
CA VAL A 247 10.27 7.61 -35.52
C VAL A 247 10.95 7.67 -36.88
N ASN A 248 11.90 8.58 -37.04
CA ASN A 248 12.76 8.57 -38.22
C ASN A 248 13.59 7.29 -38.19
N LYS A 249 13.42 6.44 -39.21
CA LYS A 249 14.33 5.32 -39.43
C LYS A 249 15.66 5.91 -39.92
N THR A 250 16.64 5.98 -39.04
CA THR A 250 18.03 6.16 -39.47
C THR A 250 18.44 4.88 -40.20
N ILE A 251 18.79 5.02 -41.48
CA ILE A 251 19.33 3.94 -42.34
C ILE A 251 20.78 3.68 -41.97
#